data_AF-A0A1X7T688-F1
#
_entry.id   AF-A0A1X7T688-F1
#
_cell.length_a   1.000
_cell.length_b   1.000
_cell.length_c   1.000
_cell.angle_alpha   90.00
_cell.angle_beta   90.00
_cell.angle_gamma   90.00
#
_symmetry.space_group_name_H-M   'P 1'
#
loop_
_entity.id
_entity.type
_entity.pdbx_description
1 polymer ?
#
loop_
_entity_poly.entity_id
_entity_poly.type
_entity_poly.pdbx_seq_one_letter_code
_entity_poly.pdbx_strand_id
1 'polypeptide(L)'
;MKSYIAKLEATNVAEKPWQMIGEVTSKGRGENTLLEEDLMFKDASRPAPEITEEVTLTLEEIIKQRIKDQAWDDVIRKTKPKERPFNYKVFQPLNEEKSQLSLAEVYEQEYIKQTQGEREEEENPKHKEIRELVKKLFNQLDSLSNYHFTPTIAEPEVKSIPLLPSISMEEVAPITHSETTLRAPEEIEVMYNNA
;
A
#
# COMPACT_ATOMS: atom_id res chain seq x y z
N MET A 1 -54.97 58.80 41.83
CA MET A 1 -55.44 58.41 40.47
C MET A 1 -55.00 59.42 39.41
N LYS A 2 -55.39 60.70 39.49
CA LYS A 2 -54.95 61.74 38.53
C LYS A 2 -53.42 61.88 38.41
N SER A 3 -52.69 61.79 39.52
CA SER A 3 -51.22 61.83 39.53
C SER A 3 -50.55 60.64 38.84
N TYR A 4 -51.18 59.45 38.88
CA TYR A 4 -50.69 58.27 38.20
C TYR A 4 -50.92 58.36 36.69
N ILE A 5 -52.10 58.85 36.31
CA ILE A 5 -52.45 59.11 34.89
C ILE A 5 -51.49 60.14 34.29
N ALA A 6 -51.22 61.25 34.99
CA ALA A 6 -50.27 62.25 34.52
C ALA A 6 -48.84 61.71 34.33
N LYS A 7 -48.39 60.78 35.20
CA LYS A 7 -47.10 60.09 35.02
C LYS A 7 -47.09 59.23 33.76
N LEU A 8 -48.16 58.47 33.51
CA LEU A 8 -48.29 57.62 32.33
C LEU A 8 -48.38 58.44 31.03
N GLU A 9 -49.09 59.57 31.05
CA GLU A 9 -49.17 60.49 29.91
C GLU A 9 -47.79 61.09 29.60
N ALA A 10 -47.04 61.50 30.64
CA ALA A 10 -45.68 62.01 30.45
C ALA A 10 -44.71 60.95 29.90
N THR A 11 -44.77 59.70 30.39
CA THR A 11 -43.93 58.61 29.86
C THR A 11 -44.29 58.23 28.42
N ASN A 12 -45.56 58.35 28.04
CA ASN A 12 -46.00 58.04 26.68
C ASN A 12 -45.61 59.12 25.67
N VAL A 13 -45.49 60.37 26.11
CA VAL A 13 -45.07 61.50 25.26
C VAL A 13 -43.54 61.59 25.15
N ALA A 14 -42.81 61.09 26.15
CA ALA A 14 -41.34 61.06 26.14
C ALA A 14 -40.78 60.13 25.04
N GLU A 15 -39.51 60.36 24.69
CA GLU A 15 -38.80 59.51 23.74
C GLU A 15 -38.68 58.08 24.29
N LYS A 16 -38.88 57.11 23.40
CA LYS A 16 -38.76 55.69 23.75
C LYS A 16 -37.29 55.36 24.04
N PRO A 17 -37.04 54.48 25.01
CA PRO A 17 -35.69 54.03 25.29
C PRO A 17 -35.17 53.21 24.10
N TRP A 18 -33.87 53.21 23.87
CA TRP A 18 -33.25 52.67 22.64
C TRP A 18 -33.59 51.19 22.40
N GLN A 19 -33.81 50.41 23.45
CA GLN A 19 -34.24 49.01 23.41
C GLN A 19 -35.58 48.81 22.70
N MET A 20 -36.47 49.80 22.75
CA MET A 20 -37.79 49.77 22.13
C MET A 20 -37.79 50.35 20.70
N ILE A 21 -36.62 50.72 20.20
CA ILE A 21 -36.42 51.28 18.86
C ILE A 21 -35.70 50.22 18.01
N GLY A 22 -36.18 49.99 16.79
CA GLY A 22 -35.48 49.12 15.84
C GLY A 22 -34.25 49.80 15.23
N GLU A 23 -33.31 49.00 14.72
CA GLU A 23 -32.16 49.50 13.94
C GLU A 23 -31.30 50.57 14.66
N VAL A 24 -31.11 50.38 15.97
CA VAL A 24 -30.27 51.30 16.75
C VAL A 24 -28.81 51.18 16.36
N THR A 25 -28.22 52.32 15.97
CA THR A 25 -26.78 52.44 15.72
C THR A 25 -26.01 52.69 17.01
N SER A 26 -24.68 52.48 16.99
CA SER A 26 -23.83 52.67 18.19
C SER A 26 -23.91 54.06 18.83
N LYS A 27 -24.30 55.11 18.08
CA LYS A 27 -24.45 56.47 18.60
C LYS A 27 -25.79 56.72 19.31
N GLY A 28 -26.80 55.88 19.03
CA GLY A 28 -28.15 56.00 19.61
C GLY A 28 -28.29 55.36 21.00
N ARG A 29 -27.24 54.66 21.47
CA ARG A 29 -27.16 54.07 22.80
C ARG A 29 -25.95 54.61 23.55
N GLY A 30 -25.98 54.53 24.88
CA GLY A 30 -24.84 54.87 25.71
C GLY A 30 -23.66 53.93 25.51
N GLU A 31 -22.47 54.36 25.94
CA GLU A 31 -21.30 53.49 26.00
C GLU A 31 -21.57 52.32 26.97
N ASN A 32 -21.15 51.11 26.59
CA ASN A 32 -21.29 49.87 27.38
C ASN A 32 -22.70 49.41 27.77
N THR A 33 -23.78 50.10 27.37
CA THR A 33 -25.16 49.71 27.73
C THR A 33 -25.57 48.33 27.18
N LEU A 34 -24.90 47.82 26.14
CA LEU A 34 -25.16 46.47 25.60
C LEU A 34 -24.77 45.34 26.57
N LEU A 35 -23.77 45.57 27.43
CA LEU A 35 -23.31 44.55 28.39
C LEU A 35 -24.31 44.35 29.54
N GLU A 36 -25.21 45.32 29.75
CA GLU A 36 -26.24 45.27 30.79
C GLU A 36 -27.49 44.52 30.34
N GLU A 37 -27.63 44.25 29.04
CA GLU A 37 -28.85 43.68 28.45
C GLU A 37 -28.63 42.26 27.92
N ASP A 38 -29.56 41.36 28.29
CA ASP A 38 -29.60 39.99 27.80
C ASP A 38 -30.30 39.92 26.43
N LEU A 39 -29.52 40.00 25.36
CA LEU A 39 -30.02 39.86 23.99
C LEU A 39 -29.76 38.45 23.44
N MET A 40 -30.75 37.90 22.73
CA MET A 40 -30.64 36.60 22.07
C MET A 40 -30.33 36.80 20.58
N PHE A 41 -29.17 36.36 20.14
CA PHE A 41 -28.76 36.37 18.74
C PHE A 41 -28.33 34.97 18.29
N LYS A 42 -28.23 34.77 16.97
CA LYS A 42 -27.78 33.51 16.38
C LYS A 42 -26.30 33.58 16.07
N ASP A 43 -25.56 32.57 16.52
CA ASP A 43 -24.19 32.35 16.10
C ASP A 43 -24.13 31.59 14.78
N ALA A 44 -23.13 31.92 13.95
CA ALA A 44 -22.94 31.31 12.64
C ALA A 44 -22.22 29.95 12.70
N SER A 45 -21.41 29.72 13.74
CA SER A 45 -20.55 28.53 13.86
C SER A 45 -20.70 27.86 15.21
N ARG A 46 -20.50 26.55 15.25
CA ARG A 46 -20.38 25.83 16.52
C ARG A 46 -19.05 26.20 17.18
N PRO A 47 -19.04 26.54 18.48
CA PRO A 47 -17.80 26.77 19.20
C PRO A 47 -16.99 25.47 19.29
N ALA A 48 -15.69 25.62 19.46
CA ALA A 48 -14.82 24.48 19.72
C ALA A 48 -15.24 23.82 21.06
N PRO A 49 -15.32 22.48 21.11
CA PRO A 49 -15.63 21.81 22.36
C PRO A 49 -14.50 22.03 23.37
N GLU A 50 -14.88 22.26 24.63
CA GLU A 50 -13.92 22.37 25.72
C GLU A 50 -13.48 20.98 26.17
N ILE A 51 -12.18 20.80 26.39
CA ILE A 51 -11.62 19.52 26.82
C ILE A 51 -11.78 19.44 28.35
N THR A 52 -12.89 18.86 28.78
CA THR A 52 -13.17 18.58 30.20
C THR A 52 -12.61 17.23 30.63
N GLU A 53 -12.42 17.04 31.93
CA GLU A 53 -11.93 15.77 32.49
C GLU A 53 -12.82 14.58 32.11
N GLU A 54 -14.14 14.78 32.09
CA GLU A 54 -15.11 13.74 31.69
C GLU A 54 -14.87 13.26 30.24
N VAL A 55 -14.59 14.19 29.32
CA VAL A 55 -14.28 13.86 27.92
C VAL A 55 -12.96 13.09 27.84
N THR A 56 -11.97 13.45 28.65
CA THR A 56 -10.70 12.71 28.69
C THR A 56 -10.87 11.29 29.22
N LEU A 57 -11.68 11.09 30.26
CA LEU A 57 -11.96 9.77 30.84
C LEU A 57 -12.65 8.86 29.83
N THR A 58 -13.67 9.37 29.14
CA THR A 58 -14.36 8.60 28.09
C THR A 58 -13.43 8.24 26.93
N LEU A 59 -12.53 9.14 26.53
CA LEU A 59 -11.52 8.87 25.51
C LEU A 59 -10.55 7.78 25.96
N GLU A 60 -10.07 7.82 27.21
CA GLU A 60 -9.20 6.79 27.75
C GLU A 60 -9.85 5.42 27.81
N GLU A 61 -11.14 5.34 28.15
CA GLU A 61 -11.90 4.08 28.15
C GLU A 61 -11.94 3.47 26.74
N ILE A 62 -12.19 4.28 25.71
CA ILE A 62 -12.19 3.85 24.31
C ILE A 62 -10.79 3.34 23.91
N ILE A 63 -9.74 4.06 24.29
CA ILE A 63 -8.35 3.66 23.99
C ILE A 63 -8.02 2.34 24.69
N LYS A 64 -8.36 2.19 25.98
CA LYS A 64 -8.16 0.95 26.75
C LYS A 64 -8.89 -0.23 26.12
N GLN A 65 -10.12 -0.04 25.63
CA GLN A 65 -10.87 -1.07 24.91
C GLN A 65 -10.19 -1.47 23.59
N ARG A 66 -9.78 -0.49 22.76
CA ARG A 66 -9.10 -0.80 21.48
C ARG A 66 -7.78 -1.54 21.65
N ILE A 67 -7.00 -1.18 22.67
CA ILE A 67 -5.77 -1.89 23.02
C ILE A 67 -6.09 -3.34 23.42
N LYS A 68 -7.14 -3.55 24.22
CA LYS A 68 -7.59 -4.88 24.63
C LYS A 68 -8.04 -5.73 23.44
N ASP A 69 -8.73 -5.12 22.49
CA ASP A 69 -9.23 -5.77 21.28
C ASP A 69 -8.16 -5.91 20.18
N GLN A 70 -6.96 -5.34 20.39
CA GLN A 70 -5.86 -5.28 19.41
C GLN A 70 -6.29 -4.72 18.04
N ALA A 71 -7.26 -3.81 18.05
CA ALA A 71 -7.80 -3.18 16.85
C ALA A 71 -6.97 -1.93 16.52
N TRP A 72 -5.98 -2.10 15.64
CA TRP A 72 -5.08 -1.04 15.19
C TRP A 72 -5.37 -0.66 13.75
N ASP A 73 -5.52 0.64 13.50
CA ASP A 73 -5.71 1.21 12.15
C ASP A 73 -4.36 1.50 11.45
N ASP A 74 -3.28 0.82 11.87
CA ASP A 74 -1.94 1.03 11.34
C ASP A 74 -1.82 0.50 9.89
N VAL A 75 -1.06 1.24 9.07
CA VAL A 75 -0.83 0.84 7.68
C VAL A 75 0.08 -0.39 7.64
N ILE A 76 -0.44 -1.50 7.10
CA ILE A 76 0.32 -2.74 6.92
C ILE A 76 1.36 -2.56 5.81
N ARG A 77 2.62 -2.92 6.09
CA ARG A 77 3.69 -2.91 5.09
C ARG A 77 3.34 -3.88 3.95
N LYS A 78 3.15 -3.34 2.75
CA LYS A 78 2.98 -4.15 1.53
C LYS A 78 4.29 -4.87 1.23
N THR A 79 4.31 -6.19 1.40
CA THR A 79 5.38 -7.04 0.88
C THR A 79 5.15 -7.21 -0.62
N LYS A 80 6.21 -7.20 -1.43
CA LYS A 80 6.09 -7.65 -2.82
C LYS A 80 5.57 -9.09 -2.78
N PRO A 81 4.52 -9.44 -3.52
CA PRO A 81 4.07 -10.83 -3.59
C PRO A 81 5.28 -11.66 -4.02
N LYS A 82 5.70 -12.60 -3.18
CA LYS A 82 6.64 -13.62 -3.60
C LYS A 82 5.87 -14.43 -4.65
N GLU A 83 6.25 -14.31 -5.91
CA GLU A 83 5.84 -15.26 -6.93
C GLU A 83 6.30 -16.63 -6.42
N ARG A 84 5.38 -17.39 -5.82
CA ARG A 84 5.64 -18.78 -5.47
C ARG A 84 5.39 -19.55 -6.77
N PRO A 85 6.41 -20.12 -7.42
CA PRO A 85 6.17 -21.10 -8.47
C PRO A 85 5.77 -22.41 -7.80
N PHE A 86 4.59 -22.49 -7.18
CA PHE A 86 4.06 -23.76 -6.68
C PHE A 86 2.53 -23.72 -6.70
N ASN A 87 1.97 -23.85 -7.90
CA ASN A 87 0.64 -24.42 -8.06
C ASN A 87 0.77 -25.92 -7.80
N TYR A 88 0.58 -26.32 -6.55
CA TYR A 88 0.46 -27.73 -6.20
C TYR A 88 -0.83 -28.26 -6.85
N LYS A 89 -0.63 -29.10 -7.86
CA LYS A 89 -1.67 -29.85 -8.59
C LYS A 89 -2.54 -28.96 -9.48
N VAL A 90 -2.03 -28.67 -10.67
CA VAL A 90 -2.89 -28.38 -11.82
C VAL A 90 -3.85 -29.57 -11.95
N PHE A 91 -5.14 -29.34 -11.82
CA PHE A 91 -6.14 -30.34 -12.15
C PHE A 91 -6.03 -30.60 -13.65
N GLN A 92 -5.35 -31.68 -14.03
CA GLN A 92 -5.26 -32.06 -15.43
C GLN A 92 -6.62 -32.66 -15.82
N PRO A 93 -7.36 -32.04 -16.76
CA PRO A 93 -8.66 -32.56 -17.15
C PRO A 93 -8.51 -33.98 -17.69
N LEU A 94 -9.35 -34.90 -17.22
CA LEU A 94 -9.39 -36.27 -17.71
C LEU A 94 -9.91 -36.26 -19.15
N ASN A 95 -9.08 -36.67 -20.11
CA ASN A 95 -9.52 -36.89 -21.48
C ASN A 95 -10.43 -38.13 -21.52
N GLU A 96 -11.70 -37.94 -21.90
CA GLU A 96 -12.69 -39.01 -22.05
C GLU A 96 -12.59 -39.74 -23.41
N GLU A 97 -11.69 -39.29 -24.28
CA GLU A 97 -11.43 -39.92 -25.57
C GLU A 97 -10.68 -41.25 -25.40
N LYS A 98 -10.94 -42.21 -26.30
CA LYS A 98 -10.25 -43.50 -26.27
C LYS A 98 -8.75 -43.31 -26.52
N SER A 99 -7.95 -43.93 -25.66
CA SER A 99 -6.48 -43.92 -25.78
C SER A 99 -6.04 -44.41 -27.16
N GLN A 100 -5.14 -43.67 -27.79
CA GLN A 100 -4.48 -44.06 -29.04
C GLN A 100 -3.32 -45.05 -28.79
N LEU A 101 -2.84 -45.12 -27.54
CA LEU A 101 -1.73 -45.98 -27.14
C LEU A 101 -2.24 -47.27 -26.49
N SER A 102 -1.51 -48.36 -26.72
CA SER A 102 -1.76 -49.66 -26.08
C SER A 102 -1.32 -49.65 -24.62
N LEU A 103 -1.93 -50.51 -23.79
CA LEU A 103 -1.60 -50.62 -22.37
C LEU A 103 -0.11 -50.96 -22.14
N ALA A 104 0.47 -51.82 -22.97
CA ALA A 104 1.88 -52.20 -22.87
C ALA A 104 2.82 -51.00 -23.12
N GLU A 105 2.47 -50.12 -24.04
CA GLU A 105 3.24 -48.93 -24.40
C GLU A 105 3.18 -47.85 -23.32
N VAL A 106 2.02 -47.71 -22.65
CA VAL A 106 1.86 -46.84 -21.48
C VAL A 106 2.79 -47.29 -20.34
N TYR A 107 2.84 -48.59 -20.06
CA TYR A 107 3.73 -49.14 -19.03
C TYR A 107 5.22 -48.96 -19.38
N GLU A 108 5.59 -49.14 -20.64
CA GLU A 108 6.97 -48.90 -21.10
C GLU A 108 7.37 -47.43 -20.90
N GLN A 109 6.52 -46.49 -21.31
CA GLN A 109 6.75 -45.06 -21.14
C GLN A 109 6.83 -44.66 -19.67
N GLU A 110 5.98 -45.23 -18.80
CA GLU A 110 6.02 -44.97 -17.37
C GLU A 110 7.31 -45.49 -16.73
N TYR A 111 7.76 -46.69 -17.12
CA TYR A 111 9.01 -47.27 -16.64
C TYR A 111 10.23 -46.44 -17.06
N ILE A 112 10.25 -45.92 -18.29
CA ILE A 112 11.31 -45.03 -18.77
C ILE A 112 11.32 -43.70 -17.99
N LYS A 113 10.15 -43.13 -17.70
CA LYS A 113 10.02 -41.91 -16.89
C LYS A 113 10.51 -42.09 -15.46
N GLN A 114 10.20 -43.23 -14.84
CA GLN A 114 10.67 -43.55 -13.48
C GLN A 114 12.18 -43.80 -13.42
N THR A 115 12.76 -44.40 -14.47
CA THR A 115 14.19 -44.74 -14.50
C THR A 115 15.09 -43.57 -14.89
N GLN A 116 14.61 -42.63 -15.73
CA GLN A 116 15.39 -41.46 -16.17
C GLN A 116 15.21 -40.21 -15.29
N GLY A 117 14.37 -40.28 -14.25
CA GLY A 117 13.93 -39.13 -13.48
C GLY A 117 12.92 -38.30 -14.27
N GLU A 118 11.95 -37.70 -13.58
CA GLU A 118 10.98 -36.79 -14.20
C GLU A 118 11.74 -35.68 -14.95
N ARG A 119 11.78 -35.78 -16.28
CA ARG A 119 12.07 -34.61 -17.10
C ARG A 119 10.94 -33.64 -16.83
N GLU A 120 11.29 -32.50 -16.24
CA GLU A 120 10.45 -31.33 -16.07
C GLU A 120 9.49 -31.20 -17.25
N GLU A 121 8.20 -31.04 -16.96
CA GLU A 121 7.15 -30.84 -17.97
C GLU A 121 7.70 -29.95 -19.08
N GLU A 122 7.71 -30.46 -20.31
CA GLU A 122 8.14 -29.67 -21.46
C GLU A 122 7.29 -28.40 -21.48
N GLU A 123 7.91 -27.26 -21.18
CA GLU A 123 7.28 -25.96 -21.33
C GLU A 123 6.62 -25.91 -22.70
N ASN A 124 5.32 -25.63 -22.72
CA ASN A 124 4.52 -25.61 -23.93
C ASN A 124 5.26 -24.82 -25.03
N PRO A 125 5.48 -25.38 -26.24
CA PRO A 125 6.25 -24.72 -27.29
C PRO A 125 5.71 -23.32 -27.61
N LYS A 126 4.40 -23.11 -27.47
CA LYS A 126 3.76 -21.79 -27.60
C LYS A 126 4.28 -20.75 -26.62
N HIS A 127 4.59 -21.12 -25.37
CA HIS A 127 5.16 -20.19 -24.39
C HIS A 127 6.59 -19.77 -24.77
N LYS A 128 7.38 -20.67 -25.35
CA LYS A 128 8.72 -20.35 -25.88
C LYS A 128 8.61 -19.37 -27.05
N GLU A 129 7.72 -19.65 -28.01
CA GLU A 129 7.45 -18.76 -29.15
C GLU A 129 6.99 -17.37 -28.70
N ILE A 130 6.04 -17.29 -27.76
CA ILE A 130 5.57 -16.01 -27.22
C ILE A 130 6.70 -15.23 -26.56
N ARG A 131 7.55 -15.87 -25.75
CA ARG A 131 8.70 -15.20 -25.11
C ARG A 131 9.69 -14.66 -26.13
N GLU A 132 9.96 -15.39 -27.21
CA GLU A 132 10.82 -14.91 -28.29
C GLU A 132 10.22 -13.71 -29.03
N LEU A 133 8.93 -13.76 -29.36
CA LEU A 133 8.23 -12.68 -30.03
C LEU A 133 8.17 -11.42 -29.16
N VAL A 134 7.92 -11.57 -27.86
CA VAL A 134 7.91 -10.48 -26.88
C VAL A 134 9.29 -9.83 -26.77
N LYS A 135 10.37 -10.62 -26.70
CA LYS A 135 11.74 -10.08 -26.71
C LYS A 135 12.04 -9.29 -27.99
N LYS A 136 11.65 -9.81 -29.15
CA LYS A 136 11.83 -9.12 -30.44
C LYS A 136 11.04 -7.80 -30.48
N LEU A 137 9.80 -7.81 -30.00
CA LEU A 137 8.95 -6.63 -29.96
C LEU A 137 9.53 -5.54 -29.05
N PHE A 138 9.94 -5.89 -27.82
CA PHE A 138 10.52 -4.91 -26.89
C PHE A 138 11.83 -4.33 -27.42
N ASN A 139 12.72 -5.13 -28.00
CA ASN A 139 13.94 -4.61 -28.63
C ASN A 139 13.65 -3.57 -29.73
N GLN A 140 12.59 -3.78 -30.52
CA GLN A 140 12.16 -2.83 -31.54
C GLN A 140 11.56 -1.55 -30.94
N LEU A 141 10.73 -1.67 -29.89
CA LEU A 141 10.14 -0.54 -29.20
C LEU A 141 11.18 0.30 -28.44
N ASP A 142 12.14 -0.35 -27.80
CA ASP A 142 13.23 0.30 -27.07
C ASP A 142 14.12 1.10 -28.04
N SER A 143 14.42 0.52 -29.21
CA SER A 143 15.12 1.21 -30.29
C SER A 143 14.32 2.41 -30.83
N LEU A 144 13.00 2.26 -31.04
CA LEU A 144 12.13 3.33 -31.52
C LEU A 144 11.97 4.47 -30.52
N SER A 145 11.99 4.16 -29.22
CA SER A 145 11.87 5.14 -28.13
C SER A 145 13.20 5.80 -27.74
N ASN A 146 14.26 5.61 -28.53
CA ASN A 146 15.61 6.11 -28.23
C ASN A 146 16.09 5.66 -26.82
N TYR A 147 15.74 4.43 -26.43
CA TYR A 147 16.08 3.84 -25.13
C TYR A 147 15.57 4.63 -23.90
N HIS A 148 14.51 5.44 -24.04
CA HIS A 148 13.83 6.12 -22.94
C HIS A 148 12.65 5.29 -22.41
N PHE A 149 12.94 4.16 -21.76
CA PHE A 149 11.92 3.28 -21.19
C PHE A 149 12.22 2.94 -19.73
N THR A 150 11.21 2.44 -19.03
CA THR A 150 11.39 1.89 -17.68
C THR A 150 12.03 0.51 -17.79
N PRO A 151 13.22 0.28 -17.19
CA PRO A 151 13.88 -1.03 -17.25
C PRO A 151 12.96 -2.15 -16.78
N THR A 152 13.13 -3.34 -17.36
CA THR A 152 12.41 -4.53 -16.94
C THR A 152 12.69 -4.83 -15.47
N ILE A 153 11.69 -5.36 -14.78
CA ILE A 153 11.85 -5.77 -13.38
C ILE A 153 12.87 -6.91 -13.36
N ALA A 154 13.93 -6.77 -12.54
CA ALA A 154 14.93 -7.80 -12.39
C ALA A 154 14.29 -9.08 -11.83
N GLU A 155 14.19 -10.11 -12.67
CA GLU A 155 13.84 -11.45 -12.23
C GLU A 155 15.04 -12.06 -11.50
N PRO A 156 14.82 -12.79 -10.39
CA PRO A 156 15.90 -13.46 -9.67
C PRO A 156 16.48 -14.60 -10.54
N GLU A 157 17.58 -14.32 -11.24
CA GLU A 157 18.34 -15.34 -11.97
C GLU A 157 19.30 -16.07 -11.02
N VAL A 158 19.15 -17.39 -10.89
CA VAL A 158 20.12 -18.24 -10.19
C VAL A 158 21.28 -18.54 -11.14
N LYS A 159 22.42 -17.87 -10.93
CA LYS A 159 23.67 -18.14 -11.66
C LYS A 159 24.56 -19.07 -10.83
N SER A 160 24.80 -20.28 -11.31
CA SER A 160 25.79 -21.18 -10.71
C SER A 160 27.19 -20.79 -11.18
N ILE A 161 28.04 -20.36 -10.25
CA ILE A 161 29.43 -20.00 -10.53
C ILE A 161 30.31 -21.22 -10.24
N PRO A 162 30.95 -21.83 -11.25
CA PRO A 162 31.88 -22.95 -11.03
C PRO A 162 33.18 -22.46 -10.37
N LEU A 163 33.87 -23.36 -9.65
CA LEU A 163 35.20 -23.11 -9.08
C LEU A 163 36.26 -23.18 -10.18
N LEU A 164 36.33 -22.14 -11.01
CA LEU A 164 37.33 -21.98 -12.06
C LEU A 164 38.34 -20.88 -11.66
N PRO A 165 39.57 -20.93 -12.18
CA PRO A 165 40.51 -19.81 -12.08
C PRO A 165 40.00 -18.64 -12.92
N SER A 166 40.22 -17.41 -12.44
CA SER A 166 39.72 -16.18 -13.10
C SER A 166 40.25 -16.04 -14.54
N ILE A 167 41.45 -16.57 -14.79
CA ILE A 167 42.09 -16.61 -16.12
C ILE A 167 41.23 -17.28 -17.20
N SER A 168 40.37 -18.25 -16.83
CA SER A 168 39.48 -18.92 -17.79
C SER A 168 38.32 -18.04 -18.25
N MET A 169 38.01 -16.97 -17.51
CA MET A 169 36.97 -15.99 -17.86
C MET A 169 37.55 -14.74 -18.52
N GLU A 170 38.87 -14.55 -18.49
CA GLU A 170 39.53 -13.43 -19.15
C GLU A 170 39.47 -13.57 -20.68
N GLU A 171 39.47 -12.43 -21.37
CA GLU A 171 39.64 -12.40 -22.82
C GLU A 171 41.04 -12.93 -23.20
N VAL A 172 41.14 -13.54 -24.39
CA VAL A 172 42.42 -14.08 -24.87
C VAL A 172 43.35 -12.93 -25.25
N ALA A 173 44.10 -12.44 -24.27
CA ALA A 173 45.14 -11.44 -24.41
C ALA A 173 46.49 -12.01 -23.96
N PRO A 174 47.62 -11.54 -24.53
CA PRO A 174 48.95 -12.02 -24.14
C PRO A 174 49.39 -11.62 -22.73
N ILE A 175 48.62 -10.78 -22.03
CA ILE A 175 48.88 -10.35 -20.66
C ILE A 175 47.70 -10.78 -19.79
N THR A 176 48.00 -11.53 -18.74
CA THR A 176 47.02 -11.99 -17.74
C THR A 176 46.98 -10.99 -16.59
N HIS A 177 45.78 -10.65 -16.12
CA HIS A 177 45.63 -9.63 -15.08
C HIS A 177 45.37 -10.21 -13.69
N SER A 178 44.82 -11.43 -13.57
CA SER A 178 44.44 -12.02 -12.29
C SER A 178 44.83 -13.51 -12.12
N GLU A 179 45.29 -13.87 -10.91
CA GLU A 179 45.67 -15.23 -10.52
C GLU A 179 44.68 -15.86 -9.50
N THR A 180 43.60 -15.16 -9.16
CA THR A 180 42.65 -15.59 -8.12
C THR A 180 41.61 -16.59 -8.63
N THR A 181 41.01 -17.37 -7.74
CA THR A 181 39.82 -18.19 -8.04
C THR A 181 38.54 -17.35 -7.98
N LEU A 182 37.53 -17.70 -8.78
CA LEU A 182 36.25 -16.97 -8.86
C LEU A 182 35.43 -16.99 -7.55
N ARG A 183 35.61 -18.03 -6.74
CA ARG A 183 34.84 -18.29 -5.53
C ARG A 183 35.60 -17.79 -4.30
N ALA A 184 34.91 -17.11 -3.39
CA ALA A 184 35.52 -16.62 -2.16
C ALA A 184 35.80 -17.77 -1.17
N PRO A 185 36.80 -17.67 -0.28
CA PRO A 185 37.07 -18.70 0.73
C PRO A 185 35.86 -19.08 1.59
N GLU A 186 35.04 -18.09 1.99
CA GLU A 186 33.80 -18.32 2.77
C GLU A 186 32.75 -19.12 1.99
N GLU A 187 32.75 -19.03 0.67
CA GLU A 187 31.82 -19.80 -0.16
C GLU A 187 32.31 -21.25 -0.36
N ILE A 188 33.61 -21.52 -0.13
CA ILE A 188 34.23 -22.85 -0.21
C ILE A 188 34.12 -23.55 1.15
N GLU A 189 34.38 -22.84 2.25
CA GLU A 189 34.38 -23.36 3.60
C GLU A 189 33.61 -22.42 4.53
N VAL A 190 32.45 -22.87 5.03
CA VAL A 190 31.66 -22.16 6.04
C VAL A 190 31.87 -22.85 7.37
N MET A 191 32.46 -22.15 8.34
CA MET A 191 32.51 -22.61 9.73
C MET A 191 31.12 -22.42 10.36
N TYR A 192 30.32 -23.48 10.39
CA TYR A 192 29.07 -23.47 11.14
C TYR A 192 29.36 -23.49 12.64
N ASN A 193 29.07 -22.38 13.31
CA ASN A 193 28.97 -22.37 14.77
C ASN A 193 27.70 -23.14 15.16
N ASN A 194 27.86 -24.42 15.51
CA ASN A 194 26.85 -25.17 16.24
C ASN A 194 26.78 -24.60 17.67
N ALA A 195 25.95 -23.59 17.86
CA ALA A 195 25.49 -23.12 19.17
C ALA A 195 24.15 -23.78 19.50
#